data_AF-A0A5B1RDD9-F1
#
_entry.id   AF-A0A5B1RDD9-F1
#
_cell.length_a   1.000
_cell.length_b   1.000
_cell.length_c   1.000
_cell.angle_alpha   90.00
_cell.angle_beta   90.00
_cell.angle_gamma   90.00
#
_symmetry.space_group_name_H-M   'P 1'
#
loop_
_entity.id
_entity.type
_entity.pdbx_description
1 polymer ?
#
loop_
_entity_poly.entity_id
_entity_poly.type
_entity_poly.pdbx_seq_one_letter_code
_entity_poly.pdbx_strand_id
1 'polypeptide(L)'
;MQEGLAVKEDGDRDIRVPPPAVRRTRRFPAGTGKGGTSWYSAVGKFYISTPPDGLRGIELGDIYVHYNVETRRTQLWYFDQDGRWQPTEVGDEHPVWIERRLQMRDNGEPSWVKSRSLSSMQSRARTTQAFSRFGHESWSSQVVQTP
;
A
#
# COMPACT_ATOMS: atom_id res chain seq x y z
N MET A 1 -17.36 -1.79 62.48
CA MET A 1 -16.60 -0.57 62.11
C MET A 1 -15.36 -1.00 61.35
N GLN A 2 -15.18 -0.42 60.16
CA GLN A 2 -13.98 -0.34 59.29
C GLN A 2 -13.40 -1.67 58.77
N GLU A 3 -13.59 -2.06 57.49
CA GLU A 3 -13.02 -1.48 56.24
C GLU A 3 -11.48 -1.46 56.31
N GLY A 4 -10.68 -2.03 55.42
CA GLY A 4 -10.87 -2.55 54.07
C GLY A 4 -9.53 -2.33 53.36
N LEU A 5 -9.06 -3.27 52.54
CA LEU A 5 -8.20 -2.94 51.39
C LEU A 5 -8.16 -4.13 50.43
N ALA A 6 -9.11 -4.05 49.51
CA ALA A 6 -9.22 -4.88 48.35
C ALA A 6 -8.01 -4.68 47.43
N VAL A 7 -7.59 -5.80 46.88
CA VAL A 7 -6.71 -5.98 45.72
C VAL A 7 -7.08 -4.97 44.64
N LYS A 8 -6.13 -4.11 44.24
CA LYS A 8 -6.18 -3.39 42.97
C LYS A 8 -5.21 -4.06 42.01
N GLU A 9 -5.68 -5.12 41.36
CA GLU A 9 -5.14 -5.54 40.07
C GLU A 9 -5.56 -4.48 39.05
N ASP A 10 -4.71 -3.46 38.91
CA ASP A 10 -4.92 -2.35 38.00
C ASP A 10 -4.40 -2.72 36.61
N GLY A 11 -5.27 -2.56 35.63
CA GLY A 11 -4.85 -2.35 34.25
C GLY A 11 -4.72 -3.61 33.42
N ASP A 12 -5.87 -4.25 33.20
CA ASP A 12 -6.26 -4.79 31.89
C ASP A 12 -5.60 -3.94 30.77
N ARG A 13 -4.46 -4.41 30.27
CA ARG A 13 -3.93 -3.94 29.00
C ARG A 13 -4.99 -4.38 28.01
N ASP A 14 -5.87 -3.45 27.68
CA ASP A 14 -6.74 -3.46 26.52
C ASP A 14 -5.80 -3.54 25.29
N ILE A 15 -5.17 -4.72 25.12
CA ILE A 15 -4.66 -5.20 23.86
C ILE A 15 -5.94 -5.38 23.08
N ARG A 16 -6.43 -4.28 22.52
CA ARG A 16 -7.29 -4.31 21.35
C ARG A 16 -6.47 -5.06 20.33
N VAL A 17 -6.58 -6.38 20.35
CA VAL A 17 -6.13 -7.24 19.27
C VAL A 17 -6.89 -6.65 18.09
N PRO A 18 -6.20 -5.94 17.18
CA PRO A 18 -6.90 -5.37 16.04
C PRO A 18 -7.65 -6.52 15.38
N PRO A 19 -8.92 -6.34 14.99
CA PRO A 19 -9.71 -7.40 14.39
C PRO A 19 -8.86 -8.10 13.33
N PRO A 20 -8.87 -9.46 13.30
CA PRO A 20 -7.91 -10.21 12.51
C PRO A 20 -7.90 -9.65 11.11
N ALA A 21 -6.73 -9.15 10.67
CA ALA A 21 -6.66 -8.46 9.39
C ALA A 21 -7.19 -9.43 8.33
N VAL A 22 -8.25 -9.01 7.63
CA VAL A 22 -8.91 -9.86 6.65
C VAL A 22 -8.05 -9.89 5.39
N ARG A 23 -7.67 -11.09 4.95
CA ARG A 23 -6.98 -11.27 3.67
C ARG A 23 -7.89 -10.84 2.53
N ARG A 24 -7.50 -9.79 1.82
CA ARG A 24 -8.15 -9.30 0.60
C ARG A 24 -7.43 -9.84 -0.61
N THR A 25 -8.15 -10.03 -1.71
CA THR A 25 -7.57 -10.51 -2.97
C THR A 25 -8.17 -9.75 -4.14
N ARG A 26 -7.33 -9.38 -5.10
CA ARG A 26 -7.71 -8.78 -6.37
C ARG A 26 -7.04 -9.54 -7.50
N ARG A 27 -7.84 -10.10 -8.40
CA ARG A 27 -7.32 -10.78 -9.59
C ARG A 27 -6.58 -9.80 -10.49
N PHE A 28 -5.57 -10.32 -11.18
CA PHE A 28 -4.92 -9.55 -12.23
C PHE A 28 -5.90 -9.21 -13.36
N PRO A 29 -5.76 -8.06 -14.03
CA PRO A 29 -6.58 -7.72 -15.19
C PRO A 29 -6.49 -8.80 -16.28
N ALA A 30 -7.59 -8.98 -17.03
CA ALA A 30 -7.62 -9.90 -18.17
C ALA A 30 -6.46 -9.61 -19.14
N GLY A 31 -5.87 -10.67 -19.70
CA GLY A 31 -4.73 -10.56 -20.62
C GLY A 31 -3.37 -10.30 -19.94
N THR A 32 -3.32 -10.13 -18.61
CA THR A 32 -2.05 -9.91 -17.89
C THR A 32 -1.47 -11.18 -17.22
N GLY A 33 -2.16 -12.32 -17.34
CA GLY A 33 -1.75 -13.61 -16.76
C GLY A 33 -2.72 -14.13 -15.70
N LYS A 34 -2.46 -15.35 -15.21
CA LYS A 34 -3.21 -15.93 -14.08
C LYS A 34 -2.66 -15.41 -12.75
N GLY A 35 -3.51 -15.39 -11.72
CA GLY A 35 -3.15 -14.96 -10.36
C GLY A 35 -3.80 -13.66 -9.92
N GLY A 36 -3.30 -13.10 -8.82
CA GLY A 36 -3.78 -11.87 -8.23
C GLY A 36 -2.80 -11.26 -7.26
N THR A 37 -3.16 -10.10 -6.73
CA THR A 37 -2.53 -9.53 -5.54
C THR A 37 -3.41 -9.85 -4.35
N SER A 38 -2.81 -10.36 -3.30
CA SER A 38 -3.48 -10.66 -2.05
C SER A 38 -2.77 -9.93 -0.93
N TRP A 39 -3.53 -9.38 0.01
CA TRP A 39 -2.96 -8.51 1.03
C TRP A 39 -3.81 -8.40 2.29
N TYR A 40 -3.18 -7.91 3.35
CA TYR A 40 -3.76 -7.53 4.63
C TYR A 40 -3.57 -6.03 4.81
N SER A 41 -4.50 -5.38 5.51
CA SER A 41 -4.41 -3.95 5.80
C SER A 41 -4.75 -3.66 7.25
N ALA A 42 -3.91 -2.87 7.91
CA ALA A 42 -4.17 -2.32 9.23
C ALA A 42 -3.94 -0.82 9.25
N VAL A 43 -4.61 -0.15 10.18
CA VAL A 43 -4.47 1.27 10.44
C VAL A 43 -4.11 1.42 11.91
N GLY A 44 -3.06 2.19 12.21
CA GLY A 44 -2.60 2.41 13.58
C GLY A 44 -1.91 3.75 13.75
N LYS A 45 -1.51 4.05 14.99
CA LYS A 45 -0.80 5.30 15.33
C LYS A 45 0.72 5.14 15.39
N PHE A 46 1.18 3.90 15.57
CA PHE A 46 2.58 3.61 15.81
C PHE A 46 3.23 2.94 14.60
N TYR A 47 4.53 3.13 14.48
CA TYR A 47 5.35 2.31 13.62
C TYR A 47 5.37 0.87 14.15
N ILE A 48 5.30 -0.11 13.27
CA ILE A 48 5.47 -1.52 13.65
C ILE A 48 6.71 -2.09 12.97
N SER A 49 7.46 -2.96 13.64
CA SER A 49 8.67 -3.58 13.07
C SER A 49 8.35 -4.73 12.12
N THR A 50 7.27 -5.46 12.40
CA THR A 50 6.82 -6.62 11.64
C THR A 50 5.28 -6.70 11.67
N PRO A 51 4.65 -7.32 10.66
CA PRO A 51 3.23 -7.65 10.71
C PRO A 51 2.87 -8.49 11.95
N PRO A 52 1.62 -8.38 12.47
CA PRO A 52 1.15 -9.16 13.61
C PRO A 52 1.19 -10.67 13.35
N ASP A 53 1.48 -11.44 14.40
CA ASP A 53 1.33 -12.88 14.37
C ASP A 53 -0.14 -13.30 14.26
N GLY A 54 -0.39 -14.52 13.78
CA GLY A 54 -1.73 -15.10 13.73
C GLY A 54 -2.59 -14.69 12.53
N LEU A 55 -2.03 -14.00 11.53
CA LEU A 55 -2.66 -13.84 10.22
C LEU A 55 -2.93 -15.21 9.59
N ARG A 56 -4.13 -15.41 9.02
CA ARG A 56 -4.58 -16.71 8.51
C ARG A 56 -4.65 -16.72 6.99
N GLY A 57 -4.24 -17.83 6.39
CA GLY A 57 -4.29 -18.01 4.94
C GLY A 57 -3.22 -17.22 4.19
N ILE A 58 -2.09 -16.96 4.84
CA ILE A 58 -0.94 -16.28 4.24
C ILE A 58 -0.37 -17.15 3.12
N GLU A 59 -0.17 -16.54 1.96
CA GLU A 59 0.49 -17.17 0.81
C GLU A 59 1.74 -16.39 0.40
N LEU A 60 2.63 -17.06 -0.33
CA LEU A 60 3.83 -16.47 -0.89
C LEU A 60 3.50 -15.26 -1.78
N GLY A 61 4.11 -14.11 -1.49
CA GLY A 61 3.85 -12.86 -2.18
C GLY A 61 2.63 -12.08 -1.67
N ASP A 62 1.94 -12.56 -0.62
CA ASP A 62 0.97 -11.73 0.11
C ASP A 62 1.66 -10.49 0.65
N ILE A 63 0.90 -9.39 0.70
CA ILE A 63 1.40 -8.09 1.15
C ILE A 63 0.75 -7.71 2.47
N TYR A 64 1.50 -7.18 3.41
CA TYR A 64 0.95 -6.50 4.58
C TYR A 64 1.11 -4.99 4.43
N VAL A 65 0.01 -4.25 4.60
CA VAL A 65 -0.01 -2.79 4.52
C VAL A 65 -0.38 -2.23 5.89
N HIS A 66 0.52 -1.43 6.46
CA HIS A 66 0.24 -0.67 7.67
C HIS A 66 0.20 0.81 7.37
N TYR A 67 -0.92 1.46 7.65
CA TYR A 67 -1.03 2.91 7.55
C TYR A 67 -0.94 3.55 8.94
N ASN A 68 0.11 4.36 9.15
CA ASN A 68 0.26 5.16 10.34
C ASN A 68 -0.49 6.49 10.18
N VAL A 69 -1.55 6.71 10.96
CA VAL A 69 -2.40 7.91 10.89
C VAL A 69 -1.73 9.16 11.45
N GLU A 70 -0.78 9.03 12.38
CA GLU A 70 -0.08 10.17 12.99
C GLU A 70 0.97 10.73 12.03
N THR A 71 1.79 9.84 11.45
CA THR A 71 2.85 10.25 10.52
C THR A 71 2.37 10.34 9.07
N ARG A 72 1.17 9.86 8.78
CA ARG A 72 0.62 9.68 7.42
C ARG A 72 1.54 8.86 6.50
N ARG A 73 2.24 7.86 7.06
CA ARG A 73 3.17 7.01 6.33
C ARG A 73 2.65 5.59 6.22
N THR A 74 2.93 4.95 5.10
CA THR A 74 2.63 3.54 4.88
C THR A 74 3.91 2.72 5.05
N GLN A 75 3.81 1.61 5.76
CA GLN A 75 4.84 0.58 5.81
C GLN A 75 4.32 -0.67 5.10
N LEU A 76 5.22 -1.35 4.38
CA LEU A 76 4.89 -2.48 3.54
C LEU A 76 5.81 -3.66 3.86
N TRP A 77 5.23 -4.86 3.80
CA TRP A 77 5.97 -6.11 3.84
C TRP A 77 5.39 -7.08 2.81
N TYR A 78 6.21 -7.99 2.28
CA TYR A 78 5.72 -9.16 1.56
C TYR A 78 6.08 -10.44 2.30
N PHE A 79 5.30 -11.50 2.11
CA PHE A 79 5.60 -12.81 2.64
C PHE A 79 6.48 -13.59 1.67
N ASP A 80 7.69 -13.98 2.11
CA ASP A 80 8.72 -14.62 1.28
C ASP A 80 8.62 -16.16 1.26
N GLN A 81 9.53 -16.78 0.50
CA GLN A 81 9.61 -18.24 0.34
C GLN A 81 10.09 -18.96 1.61
N ASP A 82 10.75 -18.24 2.53
CA ASP A 82 11.22 -18.75 3.81
C ASP A 82 10.13 -18.66 4.89
N GLY A 83 8.92 -18.23 4.51
CA GLY A 83 7.78 -18.09 5.40
C GLY A 83 7.90 -16.88 6.34
N ARG A 84 8.58 -15.82 5.89
CA ARG A 84 8.85 -14.62 6.69
C ARG A 84 8.32 -13.36 6.02
N TRP A 85 7.92 -12.40 6.85
CA TRP A 85 7.60 -11.07 6.39
C TRP A 85 8.89 -10.28 6.17
N GLN A 86 9.11 -9.83 4.93
CA GLN A 86 10.24 -8.99 4.56
C GLN A 86 9.78 -7.56 4.30
N PRO A 87 10.46 -6.53 4.85
CA PRO A 87 10.21 -5.14 4.50
C PRO A 87 10.32 -4.94 2.98
N THR A 88 9.45 -4.10 2.42
CA THR A 88 9.45 -3.82 0.98
C THR A 88 8.98 -2.41 0.68
N GLU A 89 9.25 -1.95 -0.54
CA GLU A 89 8.87 -0.64 -1.04
C GLU A 89 8.20 -0.73 -2.41
N VAL A 90 7.55 0.37 -2.82
CA VAL A 90 6.99 0.49 -4.16
C VAL A 90 8.11 0.37 -5.19
N GLY A 91 7.94 -0.54 -6.14
CA GLY A 91 8.92 -0.85 -7.16
C GLY A 91 9.69 -2.14 -6.90
N ASP A 92 9.59 -2.76 -5.73
CA ASP A 92 10.26 -4.03 -5.46
C ASP A 92 9.69 -5.20 -6.27
N GLU A 93 10.51 -6.22 -6.51
CA GLU A 93 10.09 -7.42 -7.25
C GLU A 93 9.18 -8.32 -6.43
N HIS A 94 8.25 -9.01 -7.11
CA HIS A 94 7.54 -10.11 -6.47
C HIS A 94 8.54 -11.25 -6.16
N PRO A 95 8.44 -11.93 -5.00
CA PRO A 95 9.35 -13.01 -4.60
C PRO A 95 9.38 -14.26 -5.51
N VAL A 96 8.55 -14.30 -6.55
CA VAL A 96 8.38 -15.48 -7.44
C VAL A 96 8.21 -15.00 -8.87
N TRP A 97 7.34 -14.01 -9.08
CA TRP A 97 7.08 -13.47 -10.40
C TRP A 97 7.98 -12.27 -10.68
N ILE A 98 9.23 -12.53 -11.03
CA ILE A 98 10.26 -11.50 -11.30
C ILE A 98 9.86 -10.44 -12.33
N GLU A 99 8.87 -10.71 -13.19
CA GLU A 99 8.36 -9.70 -14.13
C GLU A 99 7.36 -8.72 -13.49
N ARG A 100 6.98 -8.96 -12.24
CA ARG A 100 6.04 -8.14 -11.48
C ARG A 100 6.74 -7.32 -10.41
N ARG A 101 6.16 -6.16 -10.16
CA ARG A 101 6.69 -5.14 -9.28
C ARG A 101 5.58 -4.59 -8.41
N LEU A 102 5.92 -4.24 -7.17
CA LEU A 102 4.97 -3.70 -6.22
C LEU A 102 4.56 -2.29 -6.63
N GLN A 103 3.26 -2.01 -6.64
CA GLN A 103 2.72 -0.67 -6.82
C GLN A 103 1.67 -0.39 -5.75
N MET A 104 1.63 0.85 -5.26
CA MET A 104 0.49 1.36 -4.51
C MET A 104 -0.45 2.11 -5.43
N ARG A 105 -1.73 1.81 -5.32
CA ARG A 105 -2.81 2.52 -6.01
C ARG A 105 -3.20 3.78 -5.22
N ASP A 106 -3.90 4.70 -5.88
CA ASP A 106 -4.36 5.95 -5.28
C ASP A 106 -5.29 5.75 -4.07
N ASN A 107 -5.99 4.60 -4.02
CA ASN A 107 -6.85 4.21 -2.90
C ASN A 107 -6.08 3.55 -1.74
N GLY A 108 -4.75 3.50 -1.79
CA GLY A 108 -3.91 2.88 -0.76
C GLY A 108 -3.87 1.35 -0.82
N GLU A 109 -4.39 0.72 -1.87
CA GLU A 109 -4.29 -0.74 -2.04
C GLU A 109 -3.02 -1.12 -2.82
N PRO A 110 -2.34 -2.21 -2.42
CA PRO A 110 -1.18 -2.70 -3.13
C PRO A 110 -1.58 -3.48 -4.40
N SER A 111 -0.66 -3.58 -5.35
CA SER A 111 -0.87 -4.30 -6.60
C SER A 111 0.46 -4.81 -7.17
N TRP A 112 0.54 -6.10 -7.48
CA TRP A 112 1.62 -6.66 -8.28
C TRP A 112 1.35 -6.43 -9.77
N VAL A 113 2.06 -5.49 -10.37
CA VAL A 113 1.89 -5.09 -11.78
C VAL A 113 3.08 -5.53 -12.62
N LYS A 114 2.87 -5.75 -13.93
CA LYS A 114 4.00 -6.06 -14.83
C LYS A 114 4.98 -4.88 -14.87
N SER A 115 6.27 -5.16 -14.91
CA SER A 115 7.34 -4.14 -14.99
C SER A 115 7.13 -3.19 -16.17
N ARG A 116 6.74 -3.71 -17.34
CA ARG A 116 6.41 -2.88 -18.52
C ARG A 116 5.26 -1.91 -18.27
N SER A 117 4.28 -2.28 -17.44
CA SER A 117 3.17 -1.41 -17.07
C SER A 117 3.63 -0.26 -16.18
N LEU A 118 4.58 -0.48 -15.26
CA LEU A 118 5.17 0.60 -14.46
C LEU A 118 5.89 1.63 -15.34
N SER A 119 6.73 1.18 -16.29
CA SER A 119 7.41 2.09 -17.21
C SER A 119 6.41 2.95 -17.99
N SER A 120 5.31 2.35 -18.48
CA SER A 120 4.26 3.10 -19.18
C SER A 120 3.52 4.11 -18.30
N MET A 121 3.27 3.77 -17.03
CA MET A 121 2.61 4.67 -16.07
C MET A 121 3.52 5.84 -15.69
N GLN A 122 4.81 5.58 -15.46
CA GLN A 122 5.81 6.61 -15.18
C GLN A 122 5.96 7.58 -16.36
N SER A 123 5.96 7.08 -17.60
CA SER A 123 6.01 7.95 -18.79
C SER A 123 4.79 8.87 -18.89
N ARG A 124 3.58 8.36 -18.62
CA ARG A 124 2.35 9.18 -18.63
C ARG A 124 2.34 10.23 -17.53
N ALA A 125 2.79 9.87 -16.32
CA ALA A 125 2.91 10.81 -15.22
C ALA A 125 3.85 11.98 -15.56
N ARG A 126 4.97 11.71 -16.26
CA ARG A 126 5.90 12.75 -16.74
C ARG A 126 5.27 13.65 -17.80
N THR A 127 4.49 13.11 -18.73
CA THR A 127 3.81 13.91 -19.77
C THR A 127 2.74 14.82 -19.19
N THR A 128 1.95 14.34 -18.21
CA THR A 128 0.96 15.16 -17.51
C THR A 128 1.61 16.31 -16.74
N GLN A 129 2.74 16.05 -16.08
CA GLN A 129 3.48 17.08 -15.33
C GLN A 129 4.14 18.12 -16.26
N ALA A 130 4.57 17.73 -17.46
CA ALA A 130 5.09 18.65 -18.47
C ALA A 130 3.98 19.55 -19.05
N PHE A 131 2.80 19.00 -19.32
CA PHE A 131 1.67 19.78 -19.84
C PHE A 131 1.16 20.81 -18.83
N SER A 132 1.13 20.47 -17.54
CA SER A 132 0.77 21.43 -16.48
C SER A 132 1.81 22.54 -16.26
N ARG A 133 3.05 22.38 -16.74
CA ARG A 133 4.09 23.42 -16.63
C ARG A 133 4.12 24.41 -17.79
N PHE A 134 3.49 24.09 -18.93
CA PHE A 134 3.50 24.94 -20.14
C PHE A 134 2.14 25.55 -20.49
N GLY A 135 1.10 25.30 -19.68
CA GLY A 135 -0.28 25.76 -19.95
C GLY A 135 -0.65 27.15 -19.43
N HIS A 136 0.30 28.07 -19.23
CA HIS A 136 0.01 29.44 -18.75
C HIS A 136 0.76 30.51 -19.54
N GLU A 137 0.93 30.32 -20.85
CA GLU A 137 1.25 31.41 -21.75
C GLU A 137 0.05 31.69 -22.67
N SER A 138 -0.59 32.81 -22.35
CA SER A 138 -1.65 33.47 -23.09
C SER A 138 -1.26 33.60 -24.56
N TRP A 139 -2.03 32.98 -25.45
CA TRP A 139 -2.08 33.40 -26.86
C TRP A 139 -3.36 34.22 -27.04
N SER A 140 -3.25 35.52 -26.75
CA SER A 140 -4.16 36.52 -27.31
C SER A 140 -3.80 36.68 -28.80
N SER A 141 -4.51 35.97 -29.67
CA SER A 141 -4.41 36.21 -31.11
C SER A 141 -5.08 37.54 -31.45
N GLN A 142 -4.26 38.53 -31.79
CA GLN A 142 -4.67 39.75 -32.50
C GLN A 142 -5.33 39.38 -33.83
N VAL A 143 -6.53 39.92 -34.04
CA VAL A 143 -7.21 39.96 -35.33
C VAL A 143 -6.53 41.03 -36.17
N VAL A 144 -6.03 40.65 -37.35
CA VAL A 144 -5.58 41.59 -38.39
C VAL A 144 -6.49 41.40 -39.60
N GLN A 145 -7.42 42.35 -39.78
CA GLN A 145 -7.98 42.75 -41.08
C GLN A 145 -6.80 43.21 -41.97
N THR A 146 -6.69 42.98 -43.28
CA THR A 146 -7.58 43.23 -44.43
C THR A 146 -6.78 42.73 -45.69
N PRO A 147 -7.12 42.97 -46.98
CA PRO A 147 -8.00 43.97 -47.63
C PRO A 147 -9.33 43.45 -48.18
#